data_AF-A0A3E0Q704-F1
#
_entry.id   AF-A0A3E0Q704-F1
#
_cell.length_a   1.000
_cell.length_b   1.000
_cell.length_c   1.000
_cell.angle_alpha   90.00
_cell.angle_beta   90.00
_cell.angle_gamma   90.00
#
_symmetry.space_group_name_H-M   'P 1'
#
loop_
_entity.id
_entity.type
_entity.pdbx_description
1 polymer ?
#
loop_
_entity_poly.entity_id
_entity_poly.type
_entity_poly.pdbx_seq_one_letter_code
_entity_poly.pdbx_strand_id
1 'polypeptide(L)'
;MEGESINLQRDRLFQALAQFEATVEAPCVPGDLEGWFEAVDVAFQRLRPMVVEQVERIHPQQFSAIGQEDEELFRRVERMQQEDAALRKEFDQLGDDIATLERSAENLEPDEAKLREAFDGFVDKAIQCIIRVRTQEEAVRTWLMESFTRDRGAVD
;
A
#
# COMPACT_ATOMS: atom_id res chain seq x y z
N MET A 1 -7.44 -24.30 -5.68
CA MET A 1 -8.42 -23.24 -5.34
C MET A 1 -7.77 -22.08 -4.58
N GLU A 2 -6.81 -22.30 -3.67
CA GLU A 2 -6.19 -21.20 -2.90
C GLU A 2 -5.38 -20.20 -3.75
N GLY A 3 -4.59 -20.65 -4.73
CA GLY A 3 -3.80 -19.74 -5.58
C GLY A 3 -4.62 -18.83 -6.51
N GLU A 4 -5.84 -19.25 -6.88
CA GLU A 4 -6.77 -18.43 -7.67
C GLU A 4 -7.38 -17.31 -6.82
N SER A 5 -7.60 -17.58 -5.53
CA SER A 5 -8.06 -16.57 -4.55
C SER A 5 -7.00 -15.49 -4.30
N ILE A 6 -5.72 -15.86 -4.18
CA ILE A 6 -4.63 -14.91 -3.91
C ILE A 6 -4.42 -13.96 -5.10
N ASN A 7 -4.42 -14.48 -6.33
CA ASN A 7 -4.29 -13.64 -7.52
C ASN A 7 -5.46 -12.66 -7.66
N LEU A 8 -6.68 -13.12 -7.40
CA LEU A 8 -7.86 -12.26 -7.41
C LEU A 8 -7.80 -11.16 -6.33
N GLN A 9 -7.30 -11.47 -5.13
CA GLN A 9 -7.08 -10.48 -4.07
C GLN A 9 -6.02 -9.45 -4.46
N ARG A 10 -4.94 -9.91 -5.09
CA ARG A 10 -3.90 -9.03 -5.61
C ARG A 10 -4.45 -8.10 -6.70
N ASP A 11 -5.16 -8.63 -7.69
CA ASP A 11 -5.75 -7.81 -8.76
C ASP A 11 -6.71 -6.74 -8.20
N ARG A 12 -7.51 -7.09 -7.20
CA ARG A 12 -8.37 -6.13 -6.48
C ARG A 12 -7.57 -5.06 -5.77
N LEU A 13 -6.48 -5.42 -5.08
CA LEU A 13 -5.59 -4.47 -4.45
C LEU A 13 -4.99 -3.50 -5.48
N PHE A 14 -4.46 -4.00 -6.60
CA PHE A 14 -3.87 -3.16 -7.64
C PHE A 14 -4.89 -2.20 -8.26
N GLN A 15 -6.14 -2.65 -8.45
CA GLN A 15 -7.22 -1.77 -8.88
C GLN A 15 -7.53 -0.69 -7.85
N ALA A 16 -7.60 -1.05 -6.55
CA ALA A 16 -7.82 -0.08 -5.48
C ALA A 16 -6.66 0.93 -5.35
N LEU A 17 -5.41 0.48 -5.50
CA LEU A 17 -4.23 1.34 -5.52
C LEU A 17 -4.28 2.32 -6.69
N ALA A 18 -4.62 1.86 -7.89
CA ALA A 18 -4.76 2.71 -9.06
C ALA A 18 -5.91 3.72 -8.92
N GLN A 19 -7.03 3.31 -8.31
CA GLN A 19 -8.12 4.22 -8.01
C GLN A 19 -7.71 5.28 -6.99
N PHE A 20 -7.03 4.90 -5.92
CA PHE A 20 -6.54 5.83 -4.91
C PHE A 20 -5.52 6.82 -5.50
N GLU A 21 -4.55 6.32 -6.28
CA GLU A 21 -3.58 7.13 -7.03
C GLU A 21 -4.28 8.17 -7.92
N ALA A 22 -5.23 7.75 -8.75
CA ALA A 22 -5.97 8.66 -9.61
C ALA A 22 -6.76 9.72 -8.82
N THR A 23 -7.28 9.37 -7.65
CA THR A 23 -8.00 10.31 -6.79
C THR A 23 -7.05 11.35 -6.16
N VAL A 24 -5.89 10.93 -5.63
CA VAL A 24 -4.94 11.86 -5.00
C VAL A 24 -4.26 12.77 -6.02
N GLU A 25 -4.06 12.29 -7.26
CA GLU A 25 -3.51 13.10 -8.35
C GLU A 25 -4.55 14.00 -9.03
N ALA A 26 -5.84 13.80 -8.75
CA ALA A 26 -6.90 14.62 -9.33
C ALA A 26 -6.67 16.10 -8.95
N PRO A 27 -6.63 17.03 -9.93
CA PRO A 27 -6.42 18.43 -9.63
C PRO A 27 -7.51 18.96 -8.70
N CYS A 28 -7.13 19.43 -7.52
CA CYS A 28 -8.07 20.13 -6.65
C CYS A 28 -8.45 21.48 -7.30
N VAL A 29 -9.72 21.64 -7.66
CA VAL A 29 -10.25 22.89 -8.20
C VAL A 29 -10.53 23.85 -7.03
N PRO A 30 -10.18 25.15 -7.14
CA PRO A 30 -10.56 26.13 -6.12
C PRO A 30 -12.08 26.11 -5.88
N GLY A 31 -12.49 25.89 -4.63
CA GLY A 31 -13.89 25.80 -4.22
C GLY A 31 -14.48 24.40 -4.12
N ASP A 32 -13.73 23.34 -4.43
CA ASP A 32 -14.15 21.92 -4.29
C ASP A 32 -13.14 21.09 -3.46
N LEU A 33 -12.55 21.72 -2.45
CA LEU A 33 -11.60 21.07 -1.54
C LEU A 33 -12.28 19.96 -0.73
N GLU A 34 -13.49 20.22 -0.24
CA GLU A 34 -14.28 19.26 0.53
C GLU A 34 -14.60 18.00 -0.27
N GLY A 35 -15.05 18.16 -1.53
CA GLY A 35 -15.33 17.03 -2.42
C GLY A 35 -14.08 16.22 -2.76
N TRP A 36 -12.92 16.87 -2.90
CA TRP A 36 -11.65 16.17 -3.08
C TRP A 36 -11.27 15.34 -1.85
N PHE A 37 -11.38 15.90 -0.64
CA PHE A 37 -11.10 15.15 0.59
C PHE A 37 -12.03 13.97 0.78
N GLU A 38 -13.33 14.15 0.55
CA GLU A 38 -14.30 13.06 0.62
C GLU A 38 -13.92 11.94 -0.36
N ALA A 39 -13.54 12.29 -1.60
CA ALA A 39 -13.12 11.31 -2.58
C ALA A 39 -11.84 10.56 -2.15
N VAL A 40 -10.86 11.27 -1.60
CA VAL A 40 -9.60 10.69 -1.09
C VAL A 40 -9.87 9.75 0.09
N ASP A 41 -10.66 10.18 1.08
CA ASP A 41 -11.02 9.33 2.22
C ASP A 41 -11.79 8.09 1.75
N VAL A 42 -12.81 8.23 0.90
CA VAL A 42 -13.56 7.09 0.37
C VAL A 42 -12.66 6.10 -0.38
N ALA A 43 -11.72 6.59 -1.19
CA ALA A 43 -10.76 5.74 -1.87
C ALA A 43 -9.80 5.05 -0.88
N PHE A 44 -9.33 5.78 0.13
CA PHE A 44 -8.45 5.27 1.18
C PHE A 44 -9.15 4.20 2.04
N GLN A 45 -10.37 4.43 2.50
CA GLN A 45 -11.14 3.46 3.29
C GLN A 45 -11.44 2.17 2.52
N ARG A 46 -11.51 2.24 1.19
CA ARG A 46 -11.62 1.04 0.33
C ARG A 46 -10.30 0.29 0.21
N LEU A 47 -9.19 1.01 0.07
CA LEU A 47 -7.85 0.45 -0.10
C LEU A 47 -7.31 -0.16 1.20
N ARG A 48 -7.46 0.54 2.33
CA ARG A 48 -6.91 0.17 3.64
C ARG A 48 -7.18 -1.27 4.05
N PRO A 49 -8.42 -1.80 4.05
CA PRO A 49 -8.66 -3.18 4.46
C PRO A 49 -7.96 -4.21 3.54
N MET A 50 -7.74 -3.88 2.27
CA MET A 50 -7.02 -4.78 1.34
C MET A 50 -5.53 -4.86 1.68
N VAL A 51 -4.90 -3.71 1.97
CA VAL A 51 -3.49 -3.69 2.39
C VAL A 51 -3.31 -4.41 3.73
N VAL A 52 -4.22 -4.17 4.68
CA VAL A 52 -4.23 -4.88 5.96
C VAL A 52 -4.39 -6.40 5.76
N GLU A 53 -5.30 -6.82 4.88
CA GLU A 53 -5.50 -8.24 4.56
C GLU A 53 -4.24 -8.88 3.94
N GLN A 54 -3.51 -8.16 3.08
CA GLN A 54 -2.25 -8.65 2.51
C GLN A 54 -1.20 -8.84 3.60
N VAL A 55 -0.90 -7.76 4.34
CA VAL A 55 0.17 -7.72 5.34
C VAL A 55 -0.08 -8.66 6.51
N GLU A 56 -1.31 -8.71 7.03
CA GLU A 56 -1.59 -9.44 8.27
C GLU A 56 -1.98 -10.90 8.04
N ARG A 57 -2.40 -11.27 6.81
CA ARG A 57 -2.94 -12.60 6.54
C ARG A 57 -2.31 -13.33 5.36
N ILE A 58 -2.12 -12.66 4.22
CA ILE A 58 -1.67 -13.33 2.98
C ILE A 58 -0.15 -13.47 2.97
N HIS A 59 0.58 -12.37 3.15
CA HIS A 59 2.04 -12.36 3.16
C HIS A 59 2.65 -13.33 4.19
N PRO A 60 2.15 -13.43 5.45
CA PRO A 60 2.69 -14.40 6.42
C PRO A 60 2.60 -15.86 5.94
N GLN A 61 1.54 -16.22 5.21
CA GLN A 61 1.40 -17.57 4.63
C GLN A 61 2.43 -17.79 3.52
N GLN A 62 2.64 -16.79 2.66
CA GLN A 62 3.63 -16.85 1.59
C GLN A 62 5.06 -16.86 2.14
N PHE A 63 5.35 -16.09 3.19
CA PHE A 63 6.64 -16.11 3.88
C PHE A 63 6.95 -17.47 4.50
N SER A 64 5.96 -18.12 5.11
CA SER A 64 6.11 -19.49 5.61
C SER A 64 6.45 -20.48 4.51
N ALA A 65 5.90 -20.29 3.30
CA ALA A 65 6.22 -21.10 2.13
C ALA A 65 7.58 -20.78 1.50
N ILE A 66 8.09 -19.54 1.66
CA ILE A 66 9.40 -19.12 1.15
C ILE A 66 10.54 -19.56 2.09
N GLY A 67 10.34 -19.46 3.40
CA GLY A 67 11.40 -19.60 4.41
C GLY A 67 11.83 -21.03 4.74
N GLN A 68 11.43 -22.03 3.94
CA GLN A 68 11.85 -23.42 4.17
C GLN A 68 13.27 -23.62 3.60
N GLU A 69 14.20 -23.96 4.49
CA GLU A 69 15.48 -24.63 4.21
C GLU A 69 16.68 -23.80 3.66
N ASP A 70 16.53 -22.50 3.35
CA ASP A 70 17.62 -21.66 2.82
C ASP A 70 17.85 -20.36 3.64
N GLU A 71 19.07 -20.17 4.17
CA GLU A 71 19.46 -18.99 4.95
C GLU A 71 19.33 -17.67 4.16
N GLU A 72 19.55 -17.72 2.85
CA GLU A 72 19.38 -16.56 1.96
C GLU A 72 17.90 -16.16 1.83
N LEU A 73 17.01 -17.14 1.72
CA LEU A 73 15.57 -16.93 1.68
C LEU A 73 15.05 -16.42 3.03
N PHE A 74 15.60 -16.91 4.14
CA PHE A 74 15.25 -16.44 5.47
C PHE A 74 15.52 -14.94 5.65
N ARG A 75 16.72 -14.46 5.28
CA ARG A 75 17.05 -13.02 5.35
C ARG A 75 16.19 -12.16 4.43
N ARG A 76 15.72 -12.69 3.31
CA ARG A 76 14.78 -11.99 2.42
C ARG A 76 13.39 -11.90 3.04
N VAL A 77 12.90 -12.98 3.65
CA VAL A 77 11.63 -12.99 4.38
C VAL A 77 11.67 -11.99 5.53
N GLU A 78 12.73 -11.93 6.33
CA GLU A 78 12.85 -10.94 7.40
C GLU A 78 12.74 -9.49 6.87
N ARG A 79 13.41 -9.18 5.75
CA ARG A 79 13.30 -7.84 5.14
C ARG A 79 11.90 -7.55 4.64
N MET A 80 11.22 -8.51 4.03
CA MET A 80 9.84 -8.33 3.58
C MET A 80 8.88 -8.16 4.77
N GLN A 81 9.07 -8.87 5.88
CA GLN A 81 8.28 -8.69 7.11
C GLN A 81 8.49 -7.30 7.73
N GLN A 82 9.73 -6.79 7.72
CA GLN A 82 10.03 -5.43 8.17
C GLN A 82 9.34 -4.38 7.29
N GLU A 83 9.35 -4.58 5.97
CA GLU A 83 8.67 -3.70 5.03
C GLU A 83 7.15 -3.73 5.22
N ASP A 84 6.56 -4.91 5.42
CA ASP A 84 5.14 -5.08 5.76
C ASP A 84 4.75 -4.31 7.03
N ALA A 85 5.56 -4.42 8.09
CA ALA A 85 5.34 -3.68 9.33
C ALA A 85 5.46 -2.15 9.12
N ALA A 86 6.41 -1.72 8.29
CA ALA A 86 6.58 -0.31 7.94
C ALA A 86 5.38 0.22 7.13
N LEU A 87 4.93 -0.52 6.13
CA LEU A 87 3.75 -0.21 5.32
C LEU A 87 2.48 -0.14 6.17
N ARG A 88 2.29 -1.08 7.10
CA ARG A 88 1.14 -1.06 8.02
C ARG A 88 1.07 0.25 8.82
N LYS A 89 2.20 0.67 9.37
CA LYS A 89 2.32 1.92 10.13
C LYS A 89 2.13 3.14 9.26
N GLU A 90 2.69 3.14 8.05
CA GLU A 90 2.56 4.23 7.10
C GLU A 90 1.10 4.41 6.65
N PHE A 91 0.36 3.32 6.44
CA PHE A 91 -1.07 3.37 6.17
C PHE A 91 -1.88 3.98 7.32
N ASP A 92 -1.58 3.61 8.57
CA ASP A 92 -2.25 4.27 9.70
C ASP A 92 -1.95 5.78 9.72
N GLN A 93 -0.69 6.17 9.47
CA GLN A 93 -0.32 7.57 9.41
C GLN A 93 -0.99 8.31 8.23
N LEU A 94 -1.14 7.68 7.07
CA LEU A 94 -1.86 8.29 5.94
C LEU A 94 -3.32 8.57 6.28
N GLY A 95 -3.98 7.67 7.02
CA GLY A 95 -5.33 7.92 7.51
C GLY A 95 -5.41 9.12 8.46
N ASP A 96 -4.46 9.24 9.38
CA ASP A 96 -4.36 10.38 10.29
C ASP A 96 -4.06 11.69 9.54
N ASP A 97 -3.23 11.64 8.49
CA ASP A 97 -2.88 12.79 7.67
C ASP A 97 -4.09 13.30 6.87
N ILE A 98 -4.91 12.40 6.29
CA ILE A 98 -6.16 12.76 5.60
C ILE A 98 -7.08 13.54 6.55
N ALA A 99 -7.34 12.97 7.74
CA ALA A 99 -8.21 13.60 8.75
C ALA A 99 -7.62 14.91 9.30
N THR A 100 -6.30 15.08 9.27
CA THR A 100 -5.64 16.31 9.70
C THR A 100 -5.74 17.41 8.62
N LEU A 101 -5.58 17.03 7.35
CA LEU A 101 -5.72 17.96 6.24
C LEU A 101 -7.15 18.46 6.06
N GLU A 102 -8.14 17.57 6.19
CA GLU A 102 -9.56 17.92 6.15
C GLU A 102 -9.89 19.00 7.20
N ARG A 103 -9.54 18.75 8.46
CA ARG A 103 -9.70 19.73 9.55
C ARG A 103 -8.92 21.02 9.31
N SER A 104 -7.75 20.93 8.69
CA SER A 104 -6.94 22.12 8.41
C SER A 104 -7.57 22.98 7.33
N ALA A 105 -8.17 22.36 6.31
CA ALA A 105 -8.87 23.06 5.24
C ALA A 105 -10.13 23.78 5.73
N GLU A 106 -10.86 23.21 6.69
CA GLU A 106 -12.00 23.87 7.35
C GLU A 106 -11.62 25.16 8.11
N ASN A 107 -10.37 25.25 8.58
CA ASN A 107 -9.92 26.31 9.50
C ASN A 107 -8.99 27.36 8.84
N LEU A 108 -8.58 27.18 7.58
CA LEU A 108 -7.59 28.03 6.89
C LEU A 108 -8.25 28.93 5.84
N GLU A 109 -8.90 29.99 6.28
CA GLU A 109 -9.43 31.04 5.38
C GLU A 109 -8.42 32.15 4.94
N PRO A 110 -7.14 32.24 5.39
CA PRO A 110 -6.23 33.24 4.78
C PRO A 110 -4.87 32.76 4.26
N ASP A 111 -4.49 31.48 4.33
CA ASP A 111 -3.15 31.03 3.88
C ASP A 111 -3.20 29.83 2.92
N GLU A 112 -3.77 30.08 1.74
CA GLU A 112 -3.87 29.11 0.62
C GLU A 112 -2.51 28.50 0.25
N ALA A 113 -1.41 29.24 0.43
CA ALA A 113 -0.07 28.77 0.11
C ALA A 113 0.39 27.63 1.05
N LYS A 114 0.16 27.77 2.36
CA LYS A 114 0.48 26.70 3.32
C LYS A 114 -0.40 25.48 3.15
N LEU A 115 -1.69 25.71 2.86
CA LEU A 115 -2.60 24.61 2.58
C LEU A 115 -2.14 23.85 1.33
N ARG A 116 -1.70 24.56 0.29
CA ARG A 116 -1.13 23.97 -0.93
C ARG A 116 0.14 23.16 -0.66
N GLU A 117 1.07 23.68 0.14
CA GLU A 117 2.29 22.94 0.51
C GLU A 117 1.96 21.65 1.28
N ALA A 118 0.99 21.71 2.20
CA ALA A 118 0.53 20.54 2.93
C ALA A 118 -0.13 19.49 2.00
N PHE A 119 -0.88 19.95 1.00
CA PHE A 119 -1.45 19.08 -0.04
C PHE A 119 -0.38 18.39 -0.87
N ASP A 120 0.54 19.16 -1.44
CA ASP A 120 1.57 18.61 -2.32
C ASP A 120 2.43 17.60 -1.54
N GLY A 121 2.78 17.90 -0.27
CA GLY A 121 3.49 16.97 0.60
C GLY A 121 2.71 15.69 0.93
N PHE A 122 1.38 15.78 1.08
CA PHE A 122 0.54 14.60 1.27
C PHE A 122 0.43 13.75 0.01
N VAL A 123 0.22 14.37 -1.16
CA VAL A 123 0.16 13.67 -2.44
C VAL A 123 1.47 12.91 -2.68
N ASP A 124 2.61 13.57 -2.52
CA ASP A 124 3.93 12.93 -2.64
C ASP A 124 4.05 11.71 -1.73
N LYS A 125 3.65 11.85 -0.46
CA LYS A 125 3.67 10.76 0.52
C LYS A 125 2.75 9.60 0.12
N ALA A 126 1.53 9.89 -0.31
CA ALA A 126 0.56 8.89 -0.76
C ALA A 126 1.10 8.11 -1.96
N ILE A 127 1.68 8.80 -2.95
CA ILE A 127 2.29 8.18 -4.14
C ILE A 127 3.47 7.29 -3.75
N GLN A 128 4.37 7.73 -2.88
CA GLN A 128 5.48 6.90 -2.40
C GLN A 128 4.98 5.65 -1.69
N CYS A 129 3.95 5.77 -0.86
CA CYS A 129 3.35 4.62 -0.18
C CYS A 129 2.76 3.61 -1.19
N ILE A 130 2.03 4.08 -2.20
CA ILE A 130 1.47 3.25 -3.28
C ILE A 130 2.59 2.48 -4.01
N ILE A 131 3.68 3.15 -4.37
CA ILE A 131 4.84 2.53 -5.03
C ILE A 131 5.43 1.43 -4.14
N ARG A 132 5.59 1.69 -2.85
CA ARG A 132 6.12 0.70 -1.90
C ARG A 132 5.22 -0.52 -1.77
N VAL A 133 3.91 -0.35 -1.67
CA VAL A 133 2.96 -1.48 -1.67
C VAL A 133 3.12 -2.33 -2.94
N ARG A 134 3.11 -1.70 -4.13
CA ARG A 134 3.28 -2.41 -5.40
C ARG A 134 4.61 -3.16 -5.46
N THR A 135 5.68 -2.53 -4.98
CA THR A 135 7.02 -3.12 -4.93
C THR A 135 7.06 -4.33 -4.01
N GLN A 136 6.43 -4.24 -2.85
CA GLN A 136 6.33 -5.33 -1.89
C GLN A 136 5.55 -6.51 -2.49
N GLU A 137 4.39 -6.29 -3.10
CA GLU A 137 3.59 -7.34 -3.75
C GLU A 137 4.39 -8.11 -4.82
N GLU A 138 5.14 -7.40 -5.67
CA GLU A 138 5.97 -8.05 -6.68
C GLU A 138 7.19 -8.75 -6.08
N ALA A 139 7.76 -8.23 -4.98
CA ALA A 139 8.82 -8.91 -4.24
C ALA A 139 8.32 -10.23 -3.64
N VAL A 140 7.19 -10.22 -2.92
CA VAL A 140 6.61 -11.43 -2.32
C VAL A 140 6.31 -12.47 -3.40
N ARG A 141 5.69 -12.05 -4.50
CA ARG A 141 5.41 -12.92 -5.64
C ARG A 141 6.67 -13.53 -6.24
N THR A 142 7.71 -12.71 -6.47
CA THR A 142 8.98 -13.15 -7.05
C THR A 142 9.62 -14.22 -6.18
N TRP A 143 9.76 -13.96 -4.88
CA TRP A 143 10.40 -14.89 -3.96
C TRP A 143 9.60 -16.18 -3.74
N LEU A 144 8.27 -16.11 -3.80
CA LEU A 144 7.41 -17.29 -3.78
C LEU A 144 7.61 -18.16 -5.02
N MET A 145 7.74 -17.57 -6.21
CA MET A 145 8.02 -18.34 -7.43
C MET A 145 9.42 -18.94 -7.40
N GLU A 146 10.40 -18.21 -6.88
CA GLU A 146 11.77 -18.72 -6.72
C GLU A 146 11.84 -19.89 -5.74
N SER A 147 11.14 -19.84 -4.60
CA SER A 147 11.17 -20.94 -3.64
C SER A 147 10.64 -22.24 -4.25
N PHE A 148 9.55 -22.19 -5.03
CA PHE A 148 9.06 -23.36 -5.76
C PHE A 148 10.01 -23.86 -6.86
N THR A 149 10.76 -22.95 -7.48
CA THR A 149 11.75 -23.34 -8.51
C THR A 149 12.94 -24.05 -7.87
N ARG A 150 13.40 -23.57 -6.71
CA ARG A 150 14.49 -24.18 -5.94
C ARG A 150 14.11 -25.56 -5.40
N ASP A 151 12.89 -25.71 -4.88
CA ASP A 151 12.35 -26.99 -4.38
C ASP A 151 12.28 -28.08 -5.47
N ARG A 152 12.02 -27.69 -6.73
CA ARG A 152 11.99 -28.63 -7.87
C ARG A 152 13.37 -28.90 -8.50
N GLY A 153 14.41 -28.19 -8.07
CA GLY A 153 15.75 -28.18 -8.69
C GLY A 153 16.72 -29.25 -8.21
N ALA A 154 16.35 -30.05 -7.20
CA ALA A 154 17.15 -31.18 -6.72
C ALA A 154 16.67 -32.51 -7.34
N VAL A 155 16.80 -32.65 -8.66
CA VAL A 155 16.70 -33.96 -9.33
C VAL A 155 17.99 -34.14 -10.13
N ASP A 156 18.99 -34.72 -9.46
CA ASP A 156 20.14 -35.37 -10.12
C ASP A 156 19.68 -36.68 -10.80
#